data_AF-Q9S1U2-F1
#
_entry.id   AF-Q9S1U2-F1
#
_cell.length_a   1.000
_cell.length_b   1.000
_cell.length_c   1.000
_cell.angle_alpha   90.00
_cell.angle_beta   90.00
_cell.angle_gamma   90.00
#
_symmetry.space_group_name_H-M   'P 1'
#
loop_
_entity.id
_entity.type
_entity.pdbx_description
1 polymer ?
#
loop_
_entity_poly.entity_id
_entity_poly.type
_entity_poly.pdbx_seq_one_letter_code
_entity_poly.pdbx_strand_id
1 'polypeptide(L)'
;MRQGGAPRMATGGTARLLISNGGDATLELTVEPWADTYQIFPKQTWVVVTHSPAADGSWAGTLRGDEPFQVDHQPESVAVWVNGNCFHLSDVEGNAIDSADWHCPVQGSSF
;
A
#
# COMPACT_ATOMS: atom_id res chain seq x y z
N MET A 1 -33.17 -28.08 -12.51
CA MET A 1 -32.80 -26.70 -12.10
C MET A 1 -31.45 -26.78 -11.40
N ARG A 2 -30.38 -26.34 -12.06
CA ARG A 2 -29.01 -26.35 -11.49
C ARG A 2 -28.80 -25.00 -10.79
N GLN A 3 -28.46 -25.03 -9.51
CA GLN A 3 -28.07 -23.84 -8.75
C GLN A 3 -26.75 -23.31 -9.31
N GLY A 4 -26.78 -22.11 -9.89
CA GLY A 4 -25.59 -21.31 -10.19
C GLY A 4 -25.19 -20.54 -8.94
N GLY A 5 -24.30 -21.11 -8.13
CA GLY A 5 -23.56 -20.35 -7.13
C GLY A 5 -22.36 -19.72 -7.81
N ALA A 6 -22.40 -18.40 -8.04
CA ALA A 6 -21.21 -17.65 -8.42
C ALA A 6 -20.14 -17.84 -7.33
N PRO A 7 -18.85 -18.01 -7.69
CA PRO A 7 -17.78 -18.06 -6.72
C PRO A 7 -17.80 -16.74 -5.93
N ARG A 8 -17.83 -16.85 -4.61
CA ARG A 8 -17.71 -15.74 -3.68
C ARG A 8 -16.29 -15.20 -3.80
N MET A 9 -16.07 -14.26 -4.73
CA MET A 9 -14.80 -13.54 -4.88
C MET A 9 -14.47 -12.93 -3.53
N ALA A 10 -13.26 -13.18 -3.02
CA ALA A 10 -12.77 -12.49 -1.84
C ALA A 10 -12.67 -11.01 -2.19
N THR A 11 -13.61 -10.22 -1.65
CA THR A 11 -13.63 -8.76 -1.67
C THR A 11 -12.40 -8.28 -0.91
N GLY A 12 -11.37 -7.85 -1.62
CA GLY A 12 -10.21 -7.30 -0.92
C GLY A 12 -9.07 -7.05 -1.86
N GLY A 13 -9.24 -6.15 -2.80
CA GLY A 13 -8.13 -5.55 -3.52
C GLY A 13 -7.31 -4.64 -2.60
N THR A 14 -6.92 -5.07 -1.40
CA THR A 14 -6.09 -4.30 -0.48
C THR A 14 -4.70 -4.92 -0.46
N ALA A 15 -3.68 -4.12 -0.76
CA ALA A 15 -2.29 -4.53 -0.66
C ALA A 15 -1.57 -3.74 0.44
N ARG A 16 -0.58 -4.39 1.06
CA ARG A 16 0.22 -3.84 2.16
C ARG A 16 1.69 -4.12 1.90
N LEU A 17 2.52 -3.10 2.01
CA LEU A 17 3.98 -3.20 1.89
C LEU A 17 4.62 -2.73 3.20
N LEU A 18 5.39 -3.60 3.84
CA LEU A 18 6.16 -3.25 5.03
C LEU A 18 7.47 -2.58 4.63
N ILE A 19 7.75 -1.42 5.21
CA ILE A 19 9.01 -0.70 5.08
C ILE A 19 9.64 -0.61 6.47
N SER A 20 10.73 -1.34 6.66
CA SER A 20 11.46 -1.38 7.93
C SER A 20 12.76 -0.58 7.83
N ASN A 21 12.91 0.45 8.67
CA ASN A 21 14.20 1.08 8.90
C ASN A 21 14.95 0.34 10.01
N GLY A 22 15.71 -0.70 9.65
CA GLY A 22 16.57 -1.44 10.58
C GLY A 22 17.87 -0.72 10.93
N GLY A 23 18.20 0.38 10.26
CA GLY A 23 19.44 1.13 10.43
C GLY A 23 19.47 2.00 11.67
N ASP A 24 20.53 2.79 11.79
CA ASP A 24 20.73 3.76 12.88
C ASP A 24 20.54 5.22 12.42
N ALA A 25 20.34 5.43 11.11
CA ALA A 25 20.02 6.72 10.52
C ALA A 25 18.55 6.78 10.09
N THR A 26 18.01 7.98 9.92
CA THR A 26 16.68 8.18 9.33
C THR A 26 16.66 7.69 7.88
N LEU A 27 15.59 7.00 7.50
CA LEU A 27 15.33 6.53 6.14
C LEU A 27 14.29 7.43 5.50
N GLU A 28 14.58 7.95 4.31
CA GLU A 28 13.58 8.67 3.51
C GLU A 28 12.68 7.68 2.76
N LEU A 29 11.36 7.89 2.82
CA LEU A 29 10.38 7.17 2.03
C LEU A 29 9.70 8.16 1.08
N THR A 30 9.74 7.89 -0.22
CA THR A 30 8.92 8.61 -1.22
C THR A 30 7.84 7.68 -1.77
N VAL A 31 6.60 8.15 -1.78
CA VAL A 31 5.44 7.42 -2.33
C VAL A 31 5.03 8.05 -3.65
N GLU A 32 5.20 7.27 -4.71
CA GLU A 32 4.88 7.62 -6.10
C GLU A 32 3.52 6.99 -6.49
N PRO A 33 2.73 7.61 -7.38
CA PRO A 33 3.05 8.78 -8.22
C PRO A 33 2.78 10.16 -7.57
N TRP A 34 2.51 10.21 -6.25
CA TRP A 34 2.16 11.45 -5.57
C TRP A 34 3.35 12.32 -5.18
N ALA A 35 4.57 11.78 -5.25
CA ALA A 35 5.81 12.42 -4.80
C ALA A 35 5.77 12.85 -3.31
N ASP A 36 4.94 12.19 -2.50
CA ASP A 36 4.84 12.45 -1.06
C ASP A 36 6.05 11.82 -0.34
N THR A 37 6.74 12.61 0.48
CA THR A 37 8.01 12.21 1.11
C THR A 37 7.93 12.25 2.63
N TYR A 38 8.48 11.20 3.26
CA TYR A 38 8.37 10.93 4.69
C TYR A 38 9.72 10.53 5.29
N GLN A 39 9.85 10.70 6.60
CA GLN A 39 11.01 10.25 7.37
C GLN A 39 10.63 9.11 8.31
N ILE A 40 11.22 7.94 8.07
CA ILE A 40 11.09 6.77 8.95
C ILE A 40 12.30 6.77 9.89
N PHE A 41 12.04 6.95 11.19
CA PHE A 41 13.12 6.98 12.18
C PHE A 41 13.77 5.60 12.38
N PRO A 42 15.00 5.54 12.92
CA PRO A 42 15.66 4.29 13.24
C PRO A 42 14.77 3.33 14.02
N LYS A 43 14.82 2.05 13.63
CA LYS A 43 14.07 0.93 14.23
C LYS A 43 12.55 1.00 14.06
N GLN A 44 12.01 1.93 13.28
CA GLN A 44 10.59 1.96 12.93
C GLN A 44 10.28 1.05 11.75
N THR A 45 9.06 0.52 11.73
CA THR A 45 8.49 -0.17 10.59
C THR A 45 7.14 0.44 10.28
N TRP A 46 6.95 0.88 9.05
CA TRP A 46 5.70 1.44 8.56
C TRP A 46 5.10 0.50 7.51
N VAL A 47 3.82 0.68 7.24
CA VAL A 47 3.06 -0.07 6.24
C VAL A 47 2.48 0.92 5.24
N VAL A 48 2.83 0.76 3.97
CA VAL A 48 2.15 1.43 2.85
C VAL A 48 0.95 0.56 2.48
N VAL A 49 -0.25 1.12 2.59
CA VAL A 49 -1.49 0.42 2.25
C VAL A 49 -2.09 1.06 1.01
N THR A 50 -2.60 0.24 0.10
CA THR A 50 -3.26 0.70 -1.12
C THR A 50 -4.43 -0.20 -1.50
N HIS A 51 -5.32 0.33 -2.33
CA HIS A 51 -6.47 -0.38 -2.85
C HIS A 51 -6.47 -0.46 -4.38
N SER A 52 -6.80 -1.65 -4.88
CA SER A 52 -6.93 -2.00 -6.28
C SER A 52 -7.99 -1.09 -6.90
N PRO A 53 -7.70 -0.48 -8.06
CA PRO A 53 -8.69 0.27 -8.80
C PRO A 53 -9.73 -0.66 -9.46
N ALA A 54 -9.41 -1.92 -9.71
CA ALA A 54 -10.29 -2.86 -10.40
C ALA A 54 -11.24 -3.58 -9.44
N ALA A 55 -12.48 -3.80 -9.91
CA ALA A 55 -13.54 -4.46 -9.15
C ALA A 55 -13.26 -5.94 -8.86
N ASP A 56 -12.42 -6.58 -9.68
CA ASP A 56 -11.95 -7.96 -9.49
C ASP A 56 -10.70 -8.04 -8.60
N GLY A 57 -10.19 -6.90 -8.11
CA GLY A 57 -8.99 -6.83 -7.28
C GLY A 57 -7.66 -6.82 -8.05
N SER A 58 -7.70 -6.74 -9.39
CA SER A 58 -6.51 -6.65 -10.23
C SER A 58 -5.85 -5.26 -10.21
N TRP A 59 -4.53 -5.23 -10.33
CA TRP A 59 -3.75 -3.99 -10.25
C TRP A 59 -3.36 -3.51 -11.65
N ALA A 60 -3.62 -2.26 -11.97
CA ALA A 60 -3.14 -1.67 -13.21
C ALA A 60 -1.80 -0.97 -12.93
N GLY A 61 -0.69 -1.58 -13.33
CA GLY A 61 0.66 -1.07 -13.03
C GLY A 61 1.69 -1.44 -14.09
N THR A 62 2.56 -0.50 -14.46
CA THR A 62 3.52 -0.61 -15.57
C THR A 62 4.52 -1.79 -15.42
N LEU A 63 5.08 -2.25 -16.55
CA LEU A 63 5.99 -3.41 -16.76
C LEU A 63 5.52 -4.79 -16.26
N ARG A 64 4.80 -4.89 -15.14
CA ARG A 64 4.24 -6.13 -14.58
C ARG A 64 2.83 -5.89 -14.02
N GLY A 65 1.83 -6.20 -14.84
CA GLY A 65 0.42 -5.85 -14.65
C GLY A 65 -0.33 -6.52 -13.50
N ASP A 66 0.35 -7.05 -12.48
CA ASP A 66 -0.28 -7.68 -11.30
C ASP A 66 0.40 -7.28 -9.97
N GLU A 67 1.40 -6.37 -10.00
CA GLU A 67 2.14 -5.97 -8.79
C GLU A 67 1.50 -4.70 -8.18
N PRO A 68 1.05 -4.71 -6.91
CA PRO A 68 0.47 -3.54 -6.26
C PRO A 68 1.49 -2.43 -5.96
N PHE A 69 2.76 -2.80 -5.88
CA PHE A 69 3.87 -1.91 -5.60
C PHE A 69 5.07 -2.24 -6.49
N GLN A 70 5.78 -1.21 -6.92
CA GLN A 70 7.16 -1.31 -7.38
C GLN A 70 8.05 -0.55 -6.38
N VAL A 71 9.15 -1.16 -5.95
CA VAL A 71 10.02 -0.60 -4.91
C VAL A 71 11.43 -0.46 -5.45
N ASP A 72 11.99 0.74 -5.33
CA ASP A 72 13.42 1.00 -5.54
C ASP A 72 14.10 1.34 -4.22
N HIS A 73 15.25 0.71 -3.97
CA HIS A 73 16.01 0.86 -2.73
C HIS A 73 17.34 1.54 -2.99
N GLN A 74 17.60 2.59 -2.21
CA GLN A 74 18.88 3.26 -2.11
C GLN A 74 19.39 3.15 -0.66
N PRO A 75 20.68 3.46 -0.38
CA PRO A 75 21.23 3.30 0.97
C PRO A 75 20.49 4.08 2.07
N GLU A 76 19.97 5.26 1.75
CA GLU A 76 19.33 6.19 2.70
C GLU A 76 17.89 6.53 2.31
N SER A 77 17.37 5.94 1.24
CA SER A 77 16.00 6.18 0.78
C SER A 77 15.36 4.96 0.13
N VAL A 78 14.03 4.97 0.12
CA VAL A 78 13.21 3.99 -0.60
C VAL A 78 12.11 4.73 -1.35
N ALA A 79 11.93 4.39 -2.62
CA ALA A 79 10.84 4.89 -3.44
C ALA A 79 9.84 3.76 -3.69
N VAL A 80 8.57 4.01 -3.40
CA VAL A 80 7.46 3.06 -3.57
C VAL A 80 6.48 3.63 -4.58
N TRP A 81 6.45 3.04 -5.78
CA TRP A 81 5.38 3.27 -6.75
C TRP A 81 4.19 2.41 -6.41
N VAL A 82 3.07 3.06 -6.15
CA VAL A 82 1.79 2.43 -5.82
C VAL A 82 0.94 2.34 -7.07
N ASN A 83 0.53 1.14 -7.43
CA ASN A 83 -0.33 0.87 -8.60
C ASN A 83 -1.83 0.86 -8.25
N GLY A 84 -2.18 1.26 -7.03
CA GLY A 84 -3.56 1.52 -6.61
C GLY A 84 -4.02 2.94 -6.94
N ASN A 85 -5.30 3.20 -6.68
CA ASN A 85 -5.88 4.54 -6.88
C ASN A 85 -5.62 5.52 -5.71
N CYS A 86 -5.08 5.03 -4.61
CA CYS A 86 -4.83 5.79 -3.39
C CYS A 86 -3.74 5.10 -2.54
N PHE A 87 -3.25 5.78 -1.51
CA PHE A 87 -2.47 5.15 -0.45
C PHE A 87 -2.76 5.76 0.93
N HIS A 88 -2.43 5.03 1.99
CA HIS A 88 -2.24 5.60 3.33
C HIS A 88 -1.09 4.89 4.05
N LEU A 89 -0.57 5.54 5.09
CA LEU A 89 0.51 5.00 5.93
C LEU A 89 -0.05 4.57 7.28
N SER A 90 0.30 3.36 7.71
CA SER A 90 0.01 2.88 9.06
C SER A 90 1.24 2.31 9.74
N ASP A 91 1.19 2.16 11.05
CA ASP A 91 2.13 1.30 11.76
C ASP A 91 1.76 -0.18 11.56
N VAL A 92 2.54 -1.07 12.17
CA VAL A 92 2.31 -2.52 12.10
C VAL A 92 1.06 -2.99 12.84
N GLU A 93 0.53 -2.19 13.76
CA GLU A 93 -0.72 -2.46 14.48
C GLU A 93 -1.96 -1.97 13.70
N GLY A 94 -1.73 -1.19 12.63
CA GLY A 94 -2.76 -0.63 11.77
C GLY A 94 -3.22 0.77 12.18
N ASN A 95 -2.52 1.43 13.11
CA ASN A 95 -2.80 2.82 13.45
C ASN A 95 -2.27 3.72 12.32
N ALA A 96 -3.08 4.69 11.88
CA ALA A 96 -2.66 5.64 10.86
C ALA A 96 -1.47 6.48 11.35
N ILE A 97 -0.42 6.55 10.53
CA ILE A 97 0.78 7.38 10.78
C ILE A 97 0.61 8.74 10.11
N ASP A 98 0.04 8.74 8.91
CA ASP A 98 -0.33 9.94 8.19
C ASP A 98 -1.63 9.72 7.44
N SER A 99 -2.46 10.75 7.46
CA SER A 99 -3.70 10.84 6.69
C SER A 99 -3.48 11.86 5.59
N ALA A 100 -2.59 11.55 4.64
CA ALA A 100 -2.52 12.33 3.41
C ALA A 100 -3.93 12.41 2.80
N ASP A 101 -4.30 13.58 2.27
CA ASP A 101 -5.65 13.91 1.78
C ASP A 101 -6.13 13.02 0.61
N TRP A 102 -5.28 12.12 0.12
CA TRP A 102 -5.62 11.07 -0.84
C TRP A 102 -6.50 10.03 -0.17
N HIS A 103 -7.81 10.30 -0.13
CA HIS A 103 -8.84 9.48 0.49
C HIS A 103 -8.73 8.01 0.05
N CYS A 104 -8.02 7.22 0.84
CA CYS A 104 -7.92 5.78 0.70
C CYS A 104 -8.87 5.19 1.73
N PRO A 105 -10.16 5.00 1.41
CA PRO A 105 -11.13 4.54 2.39
C PRO A 105 -10.67 3.20 2.91
N VAL A 106 -10.37 3.13 4.21
CA VAL A 106 -10.12 1.87 4.91
C VAL A 106 -11.27 0.93 4.54
N GLN A 107 -11.00 -0.11 3.75
CA GLN A 107 -12.07 -1.02 3.35
C GLN A 107 -12.62 -1.70 4.60
N GLY A 108 -13.83 -1.24 4.97
CA GLY A 108 -14.81 -1.84 5.87
C GLY A 108 -14.28 -2.77 6.95
N SER A 109 -14.26 -2.26 8.19
CA SER A 109 -14.73 -3.06 9.32
C SER A 109 -16.18 -3.45 9.03
N SER A 110 -16.41 -4.63 8.46
CA SER A 110 -17.74 -5.23 8.52
C SER A 110 -18.02 -5.56 9.98
N PHE A 111 -18.83 -4.72 10.64
CA PHE A 111 -19.63 -5.15 11.78
C PHE A 111 -20.82 -6.00 11.30
#